data_AF-A0A3C0Y8S5-F1
#
_entry.id   AF-A0A3C0Y8S5-F1
#
_cell.length_a   1.000
_cell.length_b   1.000
_cell.length_c   1.000
_cell.angle_alpha   90.00
_cell.angle_beta   90.00
_cell.angle_gamma   90.00
#
_symmetry.space_group_name_H-M   'P 1'
#
loop_
_entity.id
_entity.type
_entity.pdbx_description
1 polymer ?
#
loop_
_entity_poly.entity_id
_entity_poly.type
_entity_poly.pdbx_seq_one_letter_code
_entity_poly.pdbx_strand_id
1 'polypeptide(L)'
;MQRLILEVADLRVVIDGPALLTFSAHRQAGSLTREACGIVMGREWDGTLEITEATPPQKSDRRQRTGYVRMPAGHLALARQRWKASGGLIGYLGEWHSHPEDEAYPSGRDLQSSRDLARRNGCRILSFIIGLRTSYAYCRNGGVDRRRTICAITSSRST
;
A
#
# COMPACT_ATOMS: atom_id res chain seq x y z
N MET A 1 6.83 -18.21 7.66
CA MET A 1 6.30 -16.83 7.53
C MET A 1 5.38 -16.78 6.32
N GLN A 2 4.18 -16.21 6.46
CA GLN A 2 3.21 -16.11 5.36
C GLN A 2 3.68 -15.08 4.33
N ARG A 3 3.56 -15.41 3.04
CA ARG A 3 3.82 -14.52 1.90
C ARG A 3 2.62 -14.57 0.97
N LEU A 4 2.33 -13.45 0.32
CA LEU A 4 1.30 -13.36 -0.72
C LEU A 4 1.97 -12.95 -2.04
N ILE A 5 1.69 -13.67 -3.12
CA ILE A 5 2.22 -13.37 -4.45
C ILE A 5 1.06 -12.93 -5.33
N LEU A 6 1.22 -11.77 -5.95
CA LEU A 6 0.23 -11.11 -6.79
C LEU A 6 0.87 -10.73 -8.12
N GLU A 7 0.09 -10.74 -9.19
CA GLU A 7 0.44 -10.05 -10.42
C GLU A 7 -0.29 -8.70 -10.43
N VAL A 8 0.45 -7.60 -10.60
CA VAL A 8 -0.09 -6.25 -10.71
C VAL A 8 0.40 -5.66 -12.03
N ALA A 9 -0.49 -5.56 -13.02
CA ALA A 9 -0.16 -5.37 -14.42
C ALA A 9 0.79 -6.47 -14.91
N ASP A 10 2.00 -6.10 -15.32
CA ASP A 10 3.09 -7.00 -15.75
C ASP A 10 4.14 -7.24 -14.65
N LEU A 11 3.79 -6.97 -13.40
CA LEU A 11 4.72 -7.02 -12.28
C LEU A 11 4.36 -8.11 -11.30
N ARG A 12 5.33 -8.97 -11.03
CA ARG A 12 5.27 -9.89 -9.90
C ARG A 12 5.51 -9.11 -8.60
N VAL A 13 4.52 -9.13 -7.72
CA VAL A 13 4.57 -8.49 -6.40
C VAL A 13 4.50 -9.55 -5.32
N VAL A 14 5.51 -9.59 -4.45
CA VAL A 14 5.57 -10.46 -3.27
C VAL A 14 5.36 -9.58 -2.03
N ILE A 15 4.39 -9.93 -1.19
CA ILE A 15 4.10 -9.21 0.05
C ILE A 15 4.45 -10.11 1.23
N ASP A 16 5.42 -9.68 2.03
CA ASP A 16 5.86 -10.40 3.22
C ASP A 16 4.90 -10.20 4.40
N GLY A 17 4.97 -11.14 5.34
CA GLY A 17 4.16 -11.19 6.55
C GLY A 17 4.04 -9.86 7.30
N PRO A 18 5.11 -9.09 7.57
CA PRO A 18 4.99 -7.82 8.29
C PRO A 18 4.06 -6.80 7.60
N ALA A 19 4.14 -6.68 6.27
CA ALA A 19 3.24 -5.81 5.51
C ALA A 19 1.79 -6.31 5.56
N LEU A 20 1.57 -7.62 5.40
CA LEU A 20 0.24 -8.23 5.53
C LEU A 20 -0.38 -8.03 6.91
N LEU A 21 0.43 -8.13 7.97
CA LEU A 21 0.01 -7.88 9.35
C LEU A 21 -0.40 -6.41 9.54
N THR A 22 0.37 -5.45 9.02
CA THR A 22 -0.01 -4.03 9.04
C THR A 22 -1.34 -3.79 8.33
N PHE A 23 -1.54 -4.36 7.14
CA PHE A 23 -2.81 -4.24 6.41
C PHE A 23 -3.97 -4.82 7.20
N SER A 24 -3.80 -6.02 7.76
CA SER A 24 -4.84 -6.69 8.53
C SER A 24 -5.20 -5.93 9.81
N ALA A 25 -4.22 -5.40 10.53
CA ALA A 25 -4.42 -4.66 11.77
C ALA A 25 -5.17 -3.32 11.57
N HIS A 26 -5.22 -2.83 10.34
CA HIS A 26 -5.76 -1.51 10.01
C HIS A 26 -6.91 -1.54 9.00
N ARG A 27 -7.57 -2.69 8.83
CA ARG A 27 -8.84 -2.76 8.10
C ARG A 27 -9.90 -1.89 8.76
N GLN A 28 -10.76 -1.30 7.95
CA GLN A 28 -11.79 -0.37 8.41
C GLN A 28 -13.09 -1.08 8.80
N ALA A 29 -13.00 -2.07 9.70
CA ALA A 29 -14.13 -2.95 10.03
C ALA A 29 -15.21 -2.30 10.92
N GLY A 30 -14.86 -1.27 11.69
CA GLY A 30 -15.79 -0.61 12.62
C GLY A 30 -16.56 0.53 11.96
N SER A 31 -17.80 0.75 12.41
CA SER A 31 -18.67 1.84 11.95
C SER A 31 -18.11 3.24 12.24
N LEU A 32 -17.18 3.37 13.19
CA LEU A 32 -16.48 4.61 13.51
C LEU A 32 -14.99 4.58 13.14
N THR A 33 -14.51 3.46 12.59
CA THR A 33 -13.11 3.33 12.19
C THR A 33 -12.84 4.25 11.00
N ARG A 34 -11.80 5.06 11.13
CA ARG A 34 -11.35 5.99 10.09
C ARG A 34 -10.48 5.26 9.08
N GLU A 35 -10.49 5.75 7.84
CA GLU A 35 -9.60 5.30 6.77
C GLU A 35 -8.14 5.39 7.23
N ALA A 36 -7.46 4.25 7.25
CA ALA A 36 -6.04 4.11 7.53
C ALA A 36 -5.24 4.38 6.25
N CYS A 37 -4.03 4.93 6.39
CA CYS A 37 -3.14 5.15 5.27
C CYS A 37 -1.68 4.92 5.67
N GLY A 38 -0.82 4.68 4.69
CA GLY A 38 0.62 4.66 4.88
C GLY A 38 1.38 4.43 3.60
N ILE A 39 2.67 4.11 3.75
CA ILE A 39 3.57 3.78 2.66
C ILE A 39 3.94 2.30 2.70
N VAL A 40 4.21 1.73 1.53
CA VAL A 40 4.80 0.40 1.39
C VAL A 40 6.28 0.54 1.02
N MET A 41 7.10 -0.29 1.64
CA MET A 41 8.55 -0.29 1.50
C MET A 41 9.02 -1.69 1.18
N GLY A 42 10.12 -1.77 0.45
CA GLY A 42 10.63 -3.03 -0.05
C GLY A 42 11.77 -2.84 -1.02
N ARG A 43 12.00 -3.87 -1.84
CA ARG A 43 13.06 -3.87 -2.84
C ARG A 43 12.56 -4.42 -4.15
N GLU A 44 13.30 -4.11 -5.20
CA GLU A 44 13.14 -4.70 -6.51
C GLU A 44 14.32 -5.62 -6.78
N TRP A 45 14.04 -6.84 -7.25
CA TRP A 45 15.05 -7.78 -7.69
C TRP A 45 14.49 -8.64 -8.82
N ASP A 46 15.23 -8.76 -9.91
CA ASP A 46 14.93 -9.69 -11.01
C ASP A 46 13.47 -9.58 -11.54
N GLY A 47 13.01 -8.34 -11.73
CA GLY A 47 11.64 -8.04 -12.19
C GLY A 47 10.53 -8.25 -11.14
N THR A 48 10.89 -8.63 -9.91
CA THR A 48 9.97 -8.82 -8.79
C THR A 48 10.05 -7.65 -7.81
N LEU A 49 8.88 -7.13 -7.42
CA LEU A 49 8.75 -6.20 -6.30
C LEU A 49 8.43 -6.97 -5.02
N GLU A 50 9.35 -6.96 -4.07
CA GLU A 50 9.15 -7.54 -2.74
C GLU A 50 8.83 -6.43 -1.74
N ILE A 51 7.58 -6.38 -1.28
CA ILE A 51 7.11 -5.52 -0.20
C ILE A 51 7.41 -6.22 1.12
N THR A 52 8.42 -5.71 1.82
CA THR A 52 8.84 -6.25 3.11
C THR A 52 8.06 -5.63 4.27
N GLU A 53 7.65 -4.36 4.13
CA GLU A 53 7.04 -3.59 5.20
C GLU A 53 5.98 -2.61 4.69
N ALA A 54 4.98 -2.37 5.53
CA ALA A 54 4.07 -1.25 5.38
C ALA A 54 4.06 -0.47 6.69
N THR A 55 4.13 0.86 6.61
CA THR A 55 4.03 1.69 7.81
C THR A 55 2.59 1.70 8.31
N PRO A 56 2.34 1.65 9.64
CA PRO A 56 1.03 1.94 10.17
C PRO A 56 0.67 3.43 9.95
N PRO A 57 -0.62 3.82 10.08
CA PRO A 57 -1.00 5.22 10.13
C PRO A 57 -0.24 5.95 11.24
N GLN A 58 0.24 7.15 10.95
CA GLN A 58 0.97 7.96 11.90
C GLN A 58 -0.01 8.81 12.71
N LYS A 59 0.35 9.13 13.96
CA LYS A 59 -0.48 9.98 14.85
C LYS A 59 -0.76 11.35 14.26
N SER A 60 0.14 11.84 13.41
CA SER A 60 0.01 13.12 12.71
C SER A 60 -0.99 13.08 11.55
N ASP A 61 -1.34 11.90 11.02
CA ASP A 61 -2.25 11.79 9.88
C ASP A 61 -3.63 12.31 10.24
N ARG A 62 -4.21 13.12 9.34
CA ARG A 62 -5.57 13.62 9.51
C ARG A 62 -6.51 12.64 8.82
N ARG A 63 -7.17 11.79 9.60
CA ARG A 63 -8.01 10.70 9.10
C ARG A 63 -9.48 10.97 9.36
N GLN A 64 -10.30 10.65 8.38
CA GLN A 64 -11.77 10.71 8.42
C GLN A 64 -12.33 9.33 8.06
N ARG A 65 -13.66 9.17 8.07
CA ARG A 65 -14.29 7.89 7.68
C ARG A 65 -13.97 7.53 6.22
N THR A 66 -14.03 8.49 5.32
CA THR A 66 -13.87 8.29 3.86
C THR A 66 -12.84 9.26 3.28
N GLY A 67 -11.79 9.53 4.06
CA GLY A 67 -10.65 10.28 3.54
C GLY A 67 -9.51 10.39 4.54
N TYR A 68 -8.34 10.75 4.04
CA TYR A 68 -7.16 11.05 4.83
C TYR A 68 -6.31 12.14 4.19
N VAL A 69 -5.50 12.79 5.02
CA VAL A 69 -4.32 13.56 4.62
C VAL A 69 -3.12 12.93 5.32
N ARG A 70 -2.27 12.27 4.54
CA ARG A 70 -1.05 11.60 5.01
C ARG A 70 0.01 12.67 5.32
N MET A 71 0.46 12.73 6.57
CA MET A 71 1.49 13.69 6.97
C MET A 71 2.87 13.09 6.74
N PRO A 72 3.73 13.72 5.90
CA PRO A 72 4.93 13.07 5.38
C PRO A 72 6.00 12.77 6.43
N ALA A 73 6.10 13.59 7.50
CA ALA A 73 7.22 13.54 8.44
C ALA A 73 7.39 12.18 9.13
N GLY A 74 6.32 11.59 9.67
CA GLY A 74 6.38 10.31 10.38
C GLY A 74 6.75 9.15 9.44
N HIS A 75 6.10 9.08 8.28
CA HIS A 75 6.40 8.04 7.28
C HIS A 75 7.82 8.18 6.72
N LEU A 76 8.29 9.40 6.47
CA LEU A 76 9.64 9.65 5.98
C LEU A 76 10.71 9.27 7.02
N ALA A 77 10.46 9.52 8.30
CA ALA A 77 11.35 9.08 9.37
C ALA A 77 11.49 7.55 9.39
N LEU A 78 10.36 6.83 9.32
CA LEU A 78 10.36 5.36 9.22
C LEU A 78 11.07 4.87 7.96
N ALA A 79 10.79 5.46 6.80
CA ALA A 79 11.44 5.10 5.54
C ALA A 79 12.96 5.31 5.60
N ARG A 80 13.42 6.45 6.12
CA ARG A 80 14.85 6.73 6.28
C ARG A 80 15.52 5.77 7.25
N GLN A 81 14.85 5.42 8.34
CA GLN A 81 15.34 4.42 9.29
C GLN A 81 15.52 3.07 8.61
N ARG A 82 14.54 2.62 7.83
CA ARG A 82 14.60 1.34 7.10
C ARG A 82 15.63 1.33 5.98
N TRP A 83 15.72 2.42 5.23
CA TRP A 83 16.76 2.61 4.23
C TRP A 83 18.15 2.47 4.85
N LYS A 84 18.42 3.20 5.94
CA LYS A 84 19.72 3.14 6.62
C LYS A 84 20.01 1.75 7.22
N ALA A 85 19.04 1.15 7.90
CA ALA A 85 19.20 -0.14 8.55
C ALA A 85 19.44 -1.28 7.54
N SER A 86 18.93 -1.15 6.32
CA SER A 86 19.11 -2.13 5.24
C SER A 86 20.30 -1.85 4.33
N GLY A 87 21.14 -0.85 4.64
CA GLY A 87 22.25 -0.47 3.77
C GLY A 87 21.81 0.08 2.40
N GLY A 88 20.60 0.62 2.32
CA GLY A 88 20.01 1.15 1.09
C GLY A 88 19.27 0.12 0.23
N LEU A 89 19.00 -1.08 0.75
CA LEU A 89 18.26 -2.09 -0.02
C LEU A 89 16.74 -1.89 0.02
N ILE A 90 16.20 -1.44 1.16
CA ILE A 90 14.75 -1.28 1.36
C ILE A 90 14.35 0.18 1.13
N GLY A 91 13.73 0.43 -0.02
CA GLY A 91 13.24 1.73 -0.46
C GLY A 91 11.72 1.86 -0.43
N TYR A 92 11.24 3.04 -0.83
CA TYR A 92 9.82 3.33 -1.01
C TYR A 92 9.31 2.72 -2.32
N LEU A 93 8.20 1.97 -2.27
CA LEU A 93 7.59 1.33 -3.44
C LEU A 93 6.18 1.87 -3.77
N GLY A 94 5.53 2.56 -2.83
CA GLY A 94 4.18 3.04 -3.05
C GLY A 94 3.39 3.37 -1.78
N GLU A 95 2.07 3.40 -1.92
CA GLU A 95 1.14 3.77 -0.85
C GLU A 95 0.09 2.69 -0.60
N TRP A 96 -0.51 2.73 0.59
CA TRP A 96 -1.68 1.93 0.89
C TRP A 96 -2.69 2.74 1.71
N HIS A 97 -3.96 2.38 1.59
CA HIS A 97 -5.02 2.87 2.47
C HIS A 97 -6.15 1.84 2.63
N SER A 98 -7.04 2.04 3.60
CA SER A 98 -8.14 1.13 3.89
C SER A 98 -9.48 1.65 3.41
N HIS A 99 -10.38 0.75 3.04
CA HIS A 99 -11.74 1.05 2.62
C HIS A 99 -12.72 0.25 3.48
N PRO A 100 -13.88 0.81 3.88
CA PRO A 100 -14.87 0.07 4.66
C PRO A 100 -15.67 -0.94 3.83
N GLU A 101 -15.52 -0.93 2.50
CA GLU A 101 -16.21 -1.85 1.61
C GLU A 101 -15.67 -3.29 1.72
N ASP A 102 -16.57 -4.27 1.58
CA ASP A 102 -16.18 -5.68 1.46
C ASP A 102 -15.26 -5.91 0.26
N GLU A 103 -15.62 -5.31 -0.88
CA GLU A 103 -14.82 -5.25 -2.09
C GLU A 103 -14.33 -3.82 -2.30
N ALA A 104 -13.05 -3.60 -2.05
CA ALA A 104 -12.46 -2.28 -2.24
C ALA A 104 -12.28 -1.96 -3.73
N TYR A 105 -12.62 -0.72 -4.10
CA TYR A 105 -12.30 -0.14 -5.40
C TYR A 105 -11.77 1.29 -5.20
N PRO A 106 -10.83 1.73 -6.06
CA PRO A 106 -10.32 3.09 -5.99
C PRO A 106 -11.42 4.10 -6.31
N SER A 107 -11.54 5.13 -5.49
CA SER A 107 -12.33 6.31 -5.81
C SER A 107 -11.64 7.14 -6.91
N GLY A 108 -12.39 8.07 -7.52
CA GLY A 108 -11.81 9.03 -8.46
C GLY A 108 -10.66 9.86 -7.86
N ARG A 109 -10.75 10.17 -6.55
CA ARG A 109 -9.72 10.90 -5.81
C ARG A 109 -8.44 10.06 -5.64
N ASP A 110 -8.58 8.76 -5.41
CA ASP A 110 -7.43 7.84 -5.28
C ASP A 110 -6.68 7.72 -6.60
N LEU A 111 -7.42 7.53 -7.70
CA LEU A 111 -6.84 7.46 -9.04
C LEU A 111 -6.10 8.75 -9.42
N GLN A 112 -6.67 9.90 -9.07
CA GLN A 112 -6.04 11.20 -9.30
C GLN A 112 -4.77 11.36 -8.47
N SER A 113 -4.83 11.08 -7.16
CA SER A 113 -3.70 11.24 -6.24
C SER A 113 -2.52 10.34 -6.63
N SER A 114 -2.80 9.06 -6.92
CA SER A 114 -1.77 8.11 -7.35
C SER A 114 -1.14 8.50 -8.70
N ARG A 115 -1.93 9.03 -9.64
CA ARG A 115 -1.42 9.58 -10.91
C ARG A 115 -0.51 10.78 -10.69
N ASP A 116 -0.91 11.73 -9.85
CA ASP A 116 -0.11 12.92 -9.58
C ASP A 116 1.18 12.57 -8.84
N LEU A 117 1.12 11.60 -7.93
CA LEU A 117 2.29 11.08 -7.23
C LEU A 117 3.30 10.41 -8.18
N ALA A 118 2.82 9.52 -9.06
CA ALA A 118 3.68 8.84 -10.04
C ALA A 118 4.34 9.85 -11.01
N ARG A 119 3.61 10.87 -11.44
CA ARG A 119 4.15 11.94 -12.29
C ARG A 119 5.20 12.78 -11.56
N ARG A 120 4.91 13.20 -10.32
CA ARG A 120 5.83 14.02 -9.51
C ARG A 120 7.13 13.30 -9.18
N ASN A 121 7.04 12.00 -8.87
CA ASN A 121 8.23 11.23 -8.50
C ASN A 121 9.00 10.72 -9.73
N GLY A 122 8.41 10.77 -10.93
CA GLY A 122 9.02 10.24 -12.15
C GLY A 122 9.25 8.72 -12.10
N CYS A 123 8.60 8.02 -11.17
CA CYS A 123 8.82 6.61 -10.93
C CYS A 123 7.51 5.84 -10.80
N ARG A 124 7.62 4.52 -10.85
CA ARG A 124 6.49 3.63 -10.62
C ARG A 124 6.02 3.71 -9.16
N ILE A 125 4.70 3.75 -8.98
CA ILE A 125 4.03 3.75 -7.68
C ILE A 125 3.07 2.57 -7.61
N LEU A 126 3.26 1.69 -6.61
CA LEU A 126 2.25 0.73 -6.21
C LEU A 126 1.19 1.41 -5.33
N SER A 127 -0.06 0.98 -5.45
CA SER A 127 -1.17 1.48 -4.64
C SER A 127 -2.04 0.31 -4.20
N PHE A 128 -2.23 0.21 -2.89
CA PHE A 128 -3.05 -0.84 -2.27
C PHE A 128 -4.25 -0.24 -1.56
N ILE A 129 -5.42 -0.80 -1.80
CA ILE A 129 -6.66 -0.42 -1.12
C ILE A 129 -7.18 -1.64 -0.39
N ILE A 130 -7.14 -1.60 0.93
CA ILE A 130 -7.43 -2.73 1.80
C ILE A 130 -8.92 -2.68 2.19
N GLY A 131 -9.74 -3.54 1.57
CA GLY A 131 -11.16 -3.69 1.93
C GLY A 131 -11.38 -4.60 3.14
N LEU A 132 -12.59 -5.10 3.36
CA LEU A 132 -12.87 -6.06 4.46
C LEU A 132 -12.69 -7.52 4.04
N ARG A 133 -13.07 -7.87 2.80
CA ARG A 133 -12.92 -9.22 2.24
C ARG A 133 -11.88 -9.28 1.14
N THR A 134 -11.95 -8.34 0.20
CA THR A 134 -11.00 -8.25 -0.93
C THR A 134 -10.34 -6.88 -0.95
N SER A 135 -9.17 -6.83 -1.58
CA SER A 135 -8.36 -5.63 -1.68
C SER A 135 -8.06 -5.34 -3.14
N TYR A 136 -7.79 -4.08 -3.45
CA TYR A 136 -7.44 -3.63 -4.78
C TYR A 136 -5.97 -3.24 -4.85
N ALA A 137 -5.25 -3.71 -5.86
CA ALA A 137 -3.87 -3.33 -6.12
C ALA A 137 -3.74 -2.80 -7.55
N TYR A 138 -2.96 -1.73 -7.72
CA TYR A 138 -2.63 -1.21 -9.04
C TYR A 138 -1.26 -0.53 -9.03
N CYS A 139 -0.68 -0.40 -10.21
CA CYS A 139 0.54 0.36 -10.41
C CYS A 139 0.30 1.54 -11.34
N ARG A 140 1.01 2.64 -11.09
CA ARG A 140 1.10 3.79 -12.00
C ARG A 140 2.55 3.99 -12.38
N ASN A 141 2.82 4.20 -13.67
CA ASN A 141 4.12 4.64 -14.14
C ASN A 141 3.97 6.08 -14.68
N GLY A 142 5.03 6.90 -14.56
CA GLY A 142 5.00 8.37 -14.78
C GLY A 142 4.46 8.88 -16.12
N GLY A 143 4.15 8.00 -17.09
CA GLY A 143 3.51 8.33 -18.36
C GLY A 143 2.47 7.33 -18.91
N VAL A 144 2.20 6.20 -18.24
CA VAL A 144 1.30 5.15 -18.75
C VAL A 144 0.40 4.61 -17.64
N ASP A 145 -0.92 4.70 -17.83
CA ASP A 145 -1.92 4.11 -16.95
C ASP A 145 -2.11 2.63 -17.31
N ARG A 146 -1.30 1.74 -16.73
CA ARG A 146 -1.52 0.30 -16.86
C ARG A 146 -2.46 -0.16 -15.73
N ARG A 147 -3.75 -0.22 -16.04
CA ARG A 147 -4.77 -0.76 -15.14
C ARG A 147 -4.98 -2.24 -15.38
N ARG A 148 -4.61 -3.08 -14.40
CA ARG A 148 -5.27 -4.33 -13.99
C ARG A 148 -4.35 -5.14 -13.07
N THR A 149 -4.82 -5.54 -11.89
CA THR A 149 -5.19 -6.93 -11.55
C THR A 149 -5.54 -6.99 -10.06
N ILE A 150 -6.68 -7.62 -9.79
CA ILE A 150 -7.33 -7.78 -8.50
C ILE A 150 -6.72 -8.99 -7.81
N CYS A 151 -6.42 -8.88 -6.52
CA CYS A 151 -6.26 -10.07 -5.71
C CYS A 151 -6.79 -9.83 -4.31
N ALA A 152 -7.67 -10.73 -3.87
CA ALA A 152 -8.14 -10.75 -2.51
C ALA A 152 -6.91 -10.94 -1.60
N ILE A 153 -6.50 -9.88 -0.89
CA ILE A 153 -5.69 -10.05 0.30
C ILE A 153 -6.65 -10.64 1.33
N THR A 154 -6.94 -11.93 1.24
CA THR A 154 -7.70 -12.63 2.26
C THR A 154 -6.76 -12.85 3.43
N SER A 155 -7.05 -12.28 4.59
CA SER A 155 -6.52 -12.88 5.82
C SER A 155 -7.13 -14.29 5.88
N SER A 156 -6.33 -15.31 5.60
CA SER A 156 -6.69 -16.67 6.01
C SER A 156 -6.92 -16.58 7.51
N ARG A 157 -8.15 -16.78 7.96
CA ARG A 157 -8.37 -17.13 9.36
C ARG A 157 -7.62 -18.43 9.57
N SER A 158 -6.48 -18.36 10.24
CA SER A 158 -5.94 -19.54 10.89
C SER A 158 -6.98 -19.93 11.93
N THR A 159 -7.62 -21.06 11.69
CA THR A 159 -8.46 -21.79 12.65
C THR A 159 -7.75 -21.96 13.98
#